data_AF-A0A9D8AHR8-F1
#
_entry.id   AF-A0A9D8AHR8-F1
#
_cell.length_a   1.000
_cell.length_b   1.000
_cell.length_c   1.000
_cell.angle_alpha   90.00
_cell.angle_beta   90.00
_cell.angle_gamma   90.00
#
_symmetry.space_group_name_H-M   'P 1'
#
loop_
_entity.id
_entity.type
_entity.pdbx_description
1 polymer ?
#
loop_
_entity_poly.entity_id
_entity_poly.type
_entity_poly.pdbx_seq_one_letter_code
_entity_poly.pdbx_strand_id
1 'polypeptide(L)' 'MRNLVLIAIMLISTLGPSIVIALVGYASVKGLSRNPSASAKILITMILAFVFAEAIAIISLLTVFNLMK' A
#
# COMPACT_ATOMS: atom_id res chain seq x y z
N MET A 1 3.94 27.55 7.51
CA MET A 1 2.75 26.90 6.92
C MET A 1 3.09 25.84 5.88
N ARG A 2 4.00 26.09 4.92
CA ARG A 2 4.43 25.12 3.88
C ARG A 2 4.80 23.73 4.43
N ASN A 3 5.62 23.65 5.48
CA ASN A 3 6.06 22.37 6.04
C ASN A 3 4.92 21.54 6.64
N LEU A 4 3.91 22.19 7.23
CA LEU A 4 2.73 21.50 7.79
C LEU A 4 1.87 20.89 6.68
N VAL A 5 1.73 21.59 5.55
CA VAL A 5 1.01 21.08 4.37
C VAL A 5 1.73 19.87 3.79
N LEU A 6 3.06 19.91 3.68
CA LEU A 6 3.85 18.75 3.20
C LEU A 6 3.69 17.52 4.09
N ILE A 7 3.76 17.71 5.42
CA ILE A 7 3.55 16.62 6.39
C ILE A 7 2.13 16.04 6.24
N ALA A 8 1.12 16.89 6.12
CA ALA A 8 -0.27 16.45 5.95
C ALA A 8 -0.46 15.63 4.65
N ILE A 9 0.12 16.09 3.54
CA ILE A 9 0.04 15.38 2.26
C ILE A 9 0.74 14.02 2.35
N MET A 10 1.92 13.94 2.96
CA MET A 10 2.62 12.66 3.16
C MET A 10 1.83 11.67 4.02
N LEU A 11 1.19 12.14 5.09
CA LEU A 11 0.38 11.27 5.95
C LEU A 11 -0.84 10.73 5.20
N ILE A 12 -1.55 11.59 4.48
CA ILE A 12 -2.75 11.20 3.73
C ILE A 12 -2.39 10.23 2.60
N SER A 13 -1.28 10.49 1.89
CA SER A 13 -0.88 9.66 0.76
C SER A 13 -0.38 8.28 1.13
N THR A 14 0.27 8.14 2.29
CA THR A 14 0.77 6.86 2.79
C THR A 14 -0.31 6.03 3.49
N LEU A 15 -1.36 6.67 4.01
CA LEU A 15 -2.44 6.00 4.73
C LEU A 15 -3.22 5.02 3.83
N GLY A 16 -3.56 5.42 2.60
CA GLY A 16 -4.29 4.57 1.66
C GLY A 16 -3.58 3.24 1.35
N PRO A 17 -2.34 3.27 0.83
CA PRO A 17 -1.53 2.08 0.59
C PRO A 17 -1.33 1.22 1.84
N SER A 18 -1.09 1.85 3.00
CA SER A 18 -0.92 1.13 4.28
C SER A 18 -2.17 0.33 4.67
N ILE A 19 -3.36 0.90 4.48
CA ILE A 19 -4.63 0.21 4.74
C ILE A 19 -4.81 -0.98 3.79
N VAL A 20 -4.53 -0.80 2.50
CA VAL A 20 -4.61 -1.89 1.52
C VAL A 20 -3.65 -3.02 1.91
N ILE A 21 -2.42 -2.70 2.28
CA ILE A 21 -1.42 -3.69 2.71
C ILE A 21 -1.92 -4.46 3.93
N ALA A 22 -2.43 -3.77 4.95
CA ALA A 22 -2.93 -4.38 6.17
C ALA A 22 -4.11 -5.34 5.90
N LEU A 23 -5.11 -4.89 5.12
CA LEU A 23 -6.30 -5.68 4.82
C LEU A 23 -5.98 -6.90 3.96
N VAL A 24 -5.19 -6.73 2.91
CA VAL A 24 -4.81 -7.81 2.00
C VAL A 24 -3.89 -8.81 2.71
N GLY A 25 -2.95 -8.34 3.54
CA GLY A 25 -2.11 -9.20 4.37
C GLY A 25 -2.94 -10.06 5.33
N TYR A 26 -3.87 -9.43 6.06
CA TYR A 26 -4.78 -10.13 6.96
C TYR A 26 -5.64 -11.17 6.22
N ALA A 27 -6.25 -10.78 5.10
CA ALA A 27 -7.10 -11.67 4.30
C ALA A 27 -6.30 -12.85 3.72
N SER A 28 -5.07 -12.60 3.28
CA SER A 28 -4.16 -13.63 2.74
C SER A 28 -3.80 -14.66 3.80
N VAL A 29 -3.41 -14.21 5.00
CA VAL A 29 -3.10 -15.12 6.12
C VAL A 29 -4.34 -15.93 6.51
N LYS A 30 -5.49 -15.29 6.67
CA LYS A 30 -6.76 -15.97 7.00
C LYS A 30 -7.18 -16.98 5.94
N GLY A 31 -7.01 -16.64 4.66
CA GLY A 31 -7.28 -17.54 3.54
C GLY A 31 -6.36 -18.75 3.53
N LEU A 32 -5.06 -18.52 3.75
CA LEU A 32 -4.05 -19.57 3.79
C LEU A 32 -4.27 -20.55 4.96
N SER A 33 -4.62 -20.04 6.15
CA SER A 33 -4.94 -20.88 7.31
C SER A 33 -6.14 -21.81 7.06
N ARG A 34 -7.09 -21.41 6.20
CA ARG A 34 -8.26 -22.23 5.85
C ARG A 34 -8.00 -23.21 4.71
N ASN A 35 -7.10 -22.87 3.79
CA ASN A 35 -6.75 -23.72 2.67
C ASN A 35 -5.26 -23.57 2.27
N PRO A 36 -4.36 -24.33 2.92
CA PRO A 36 -2.92 -24.25 2.66
C PRO A 36 -2.53 -24.58 1.21
N SER A 37 -3.30 -25.45 0.54
CA SER A 37 -3.04 -25.84 -0.87
C SER A 37 -3.21 -24.68 -1.86
N ALA A 38 -3.90 -23.60 -1.48
CA ALA A 38 -4.09 -22.42 -2.32
C ALA A 38 -2.94 -21.39 -2.20
N SER A 39 -1.87 -21.69 -1.46
CA SER A 39 -0.78 -20.75 -1.16
C SER A 39 -0.22 -20.01 -2.37
N ALA A 40 0.14 -20.74 -3.43
CA ALA A 40 0.73 -20.15 -4.63
C ALA A 40 -0.21 -19.13 -5.30
N LYS A 41 -1.52 -19.43 -5.35
CA LYS A 41 -2.51 -18.54 -5.96
C LYS A 41 -2.73 -17.28 -5.12
N ILE A 42 -2.83 -17.43 -3.80
CA ILE A 42 -2.99 -16.32 -2.85
C ILE A 42 -1.75 -15.41 -2.88
N LEU A 43 -0.54 -15.97 -2.90
CA LEU A 43 0.70 -15.21 -2.94
C LEU A 43 0.76 -14.31 -4.20
N ILE A 44 0.44 -14.86 -5.37
CA ILE A 44 0.45 -14.08 -6.62
C ILE A 44 -0.55 -12.92 -6.55
N THR A 45 -1.78 -13.17 -6.08
CA THR A 45 -2.80 -12.12 -5.97
C THR A 45 -2.44 -11.07 -4.91
N MET A 46 -1.86 -11.49 -3.79
CA MET A 46 -1.36 -10.60 -2.73
C MET A 46 -0.25 -9.69 -3.25
N ILE A 47 0.75 -10.24 -3.94
CA ILE A 47 1.86 -9.47 -4.50
C ILE A 47 1.34 -8.45 -5.51
N LEU A 48 0.44 -8.86 -6.41
CA LEU A 48 -0.16 -7.93 -7.39
C LEU A 48 -0.89 -6.78 -6.68
N ALA A 49 -1.69 -7.07 -5.66
CA ALA A 49 -2.39 -6.04 -4.89
C ALA A 49 -1.42 -5.07 -4.19
N PHE A 50 -0.34 -5.57 -3.59
CA PHE A 50 0.69 -4.73 -2.98
C PHE A 50 1.43 -3.89 -4.02
N VAL A 51 1.78 -4.44 -5.19
CA VAL A 51 2.43 -3.68 -6.26
C VAL A 51 1.55 -2.52 -6.73
N PHE A 52 0.24 -2.72 -6.89
CA PHE A 52 -0.68 -1.63 -7.24
C PHE A 52 -0.81 -0.58 -6.13
N ALA A 53 -0.85 -1.00 -4.86
CA ALA A 53 -0.89 -0.08 -3.73
C ALA A 53 0.40 0.77 -3.65
N GLU A 54 1.56 0.14 -3.83
CA GLU A 54 2.86 0.80 -3.85
C GLU A 54 3.02 1.72 -5.07
N ALA A 55 2.47 1.38 -6.24
CA ALA A 55 2.49 2.27 -7.40
C ALA A 55 1.81 3.61 -7.10
N ILE A 56 0.68 3.59 -6.38
CA ILE A 56 -0.01 4.81 -5.93
C ILE A 56 0.86 5.59 -4.92
N ALA A 57 1.50 4.88 -3.98
CA ALA A 57 2.39 5.48 -3.00
C ALA A 57 3.58 6.21 -3.67
N ILE A 58 4.21 5.57 -4.65
CA ILE A 58 5.35 6.13 -5.41
C ILE A 58 4.93 7.35 -6.22
N ILE A 59 3.78 7.30 -6.90
CA ILE A 59 3.26 8.47 -7.64
C ILE A 59 3.05 9.65 -6.69
N SER A 60 2.45 9.41 -5.52
CA SER A 60 2.26 10.48 -4.54
C SER A 60 3.57 10.99 -3.97
N LEU A 61 4.54 10.13 -3.68
CA LEU A 61 5.87 10.53 -3.21
C LEU A 61 6.57 11.41 -4.26
N LEU A 62 6.47 11.05 -5.54
CA LEU A 62 7.01 11.85 -6.63
C LEU A 62 6.35 13.23 -6.72
N THR A 63 5.03 13.33 -6.56
CA THR A 63 4.33 14.62 -6.51
C THR A 63 4.81 15.48 -5.35
N VAL A 64 4.94 14.91 -4.15
CA VAL A 64 5.45 15.62 -2.97
C VAL A 64 6.88 16.09 -3.18
N PHE A 65 7.75 15.23 -3.74
CA PHE A 65 9.14 15.58 -4.05
C PHE A 65 9.23 16.75 -5.04
N ASN A 66 8.40 16.77 -6.08
CA ASN A 66 8.38 17.90 -7.02
C ASN A 66 7.83 19.19 -6.40
N LEU A 67 6.97 19.10 -5.39
CA LEU A 67 6.46 20.27 -4.65
C LEU A 67 7.50 20.86 -3.67
N MET A 68 8.54 20.08 -3.32
CA MET A 68 9.63 20.51 -2.44
C MET A 68 10.77 21.21 -3.18
N LYS A 69 10.85 21.05 -4.50
CA LYS A 69 11.80 21.80 -5.36
C LYS A 69 11.37 23.26 -5.45
#